data_AF-A0A259JSX2-F1
#
_entry.id   AF-A0A259JSX2-F1
#
_cell.length_a   1.000
_cell.length_b   1.000
_cell.length_c   1.000
_cell.angle_alpha   90.00
_cell.angle_beta   90.00
_cell.angle_gamma   90.00
#
_symmetry.space_group_name_H-M   'P 1'
#
loop_
_entity.id
_entity.type
_entity.pdbx_description
1 polymer ?
#
loop_
_entity_poly.entity_id
_entity_poly.type
_entity_poly.pdbx_seq_one_letter_code
_entity_poly.pdbx_strand_id
1 'polypeptide(L)'
;EALGQKRLVVTGGEPLLQGAALAALLEALPDMSVEIETNGTTTAPPRVDIRVDQYNVSPKLAHSGNPAELALIPERLRSYSIDPRAFFKFVVASPEDVEEVTALIRAHALPKSRVFLMPEGTDSAALRARQQWMTQACLDHGLRMTDRLHIHLFGDTRGT
;
A
#
# COMPACT_ATOMS: atom_id res chain seq x y z
N GLU A 1 -11.75 7.91 -25.93
CA GLU A 1 -11.18 8.16 -24.59
C GLU A 1 -10.34 9.43 -24.65
N ALA A 2 -10.47 10.35 -23.69
CA ALA A 2 -9.82 11.67 -23.77
C ALA A 2 -8.32 11.65 -23.40
N LEU A 3 -7.86 10.64 -22.64
CA LEU A 3 -6.48 10.58 -22.13
C LEU A 3 -5.74 9.28 -22.52
N GLY A 4 -6.46 8.21 -22.90
CA GLY A 4 -5.89 6.94 -23.39
C GLY A 4 -5.36 5.98 -22.31
N GLN A 5 -5.47 6.32 -21.02
CA GLN A 5 -5.16 5.41 -19.91
C GLN A 5 -6.30 4.44 -19.67
N LYS A 6 -5.95 3.26 -19.16
CA LYS A 6 -6.90 2.19 -18.81
C LYS A 6 -6.83 1.80 -17.33
N ARG A 7 -6.03 2.52 -16.54
CA ARG A 7 -5.79 2.24 -15.13
C ARG A 7 -5.99 3.50 -14.32
N LEU A 8 -6.79 3.39 -13.27
CA LEU A 8 -7.06 4.45 -12.31
C LEU A 8 -6.53 4.00 -10.95
N VAL A 9 -5.59 4.76 -10.39
CA VAL A 9 -5.13 4.58 -9.00
C VAL A 9 -5.82 5.63 -8.14
N VAL A 10 -6.61 5.17 -7.17
CA VAL A 10 -7.28 6.05 -6.20
C VAL A 10 -6.50 6.01 -4.89
N THR A 11 -6.03 7.18 -4.47
CA THR A 11 -5.26 7.39 -3.24
C THR A 11 -5.74 8.69 -2.55
N GLY A 12 -5.00 9.19 -1.55
CA GLY A 12 -5.29 10.43 -0.84
C GLY A 12 -5.10 10.26 0.66
N GLY A 13 -6.03 10.78 1.47
CA GLY A 13 -6.14 10.40 2.89
C GLY A 13 -6.45 8.90 3.03
N GLU A 14 -7.62 8.56 3.56
CA GLU A 14 -8.14 7.19 3.41
C GLU A 14 -9.26 7.21 2.36
N PRO A 15 -9.01 6.79 1.10
CA PRO A 15 -9.96 6.96 0.01
C PRO A 15 -11.28 6.22 0.25
N LEU A 16 -11.27 5.10 0.96
CA LEU A 16 -12.47 4.31 1.23
C LEU A 16 -13.48 5.04 2.13
N LEU A 17 -13.06 6.05 2.89
CA LEU A 17 -13.97 6.89 3.68
C LEU A 17 -14.89 7.77 2.82
N GLN A 18 -14.59 7.96 1.54
CA GLN A 18 -15.45 8.74 0.63
C GLN A 18 -16.72 7.98 0.20
N GLY A 19 -16.77 6.66 0.39
CA GLY A 19 -17.95 5.82 0.23
C GLY A 19 -18.74 6.08 -1.05
N ALA A 20 -19.95 6.64 -0.91
CA ALA A 20 -20.88 6.84 -2.03
C ALA A 20 -20.35 7.77 -3.12
N ALA A 21 -19.54 8.78 -2.78
CA ALA A 21 -18.94 9.68 -3.76
C ALA A 21 -17.91 8.95 -4.63
N LEU A 22 -17.08 8.11 -4.01
CA LEU A 22 -16.13 7.27 -4.73
C LEU A 22 -16.86 6.25 -5.62
N ALA A 23 -17.94 5.63 -5.13
CA ALA A 23 -18.74 4.72 -5.94
C ALA A 23 -19.28 5.39 -7.21
N ALA A 24 -19.83 6.61 -7.09
CA ALA A 24 -20.33 7.37 -8.23
C ALA A 24 -19.24 7.70 -9.26
N LEU A 25 -18.02 8.03 -8.80
CA LEU A 25 -16.87 8.25 -9.68
C LEU A 25 -16.50 6.99 -10.46
N LEU A 26 -16.36 5.85 -9.77
CA LEU A 26 -16.01 4.58 -10.41
C LEU A 26 -17.13 4.13 -11.37
N GLU A 27 -18.39 4.39 -11.03
CA GLU A 27 -19.54 4.11 -11.88
C GLU A 27 -19.48 4.85 -13.22
N ALA A 28 -19.00 6.09 -13.21
CA ALA A 28 -18.80 6.90 -14.41
C ALA A 28 -17.58 6.49 -15.26
N LEU A 29 -16.74 5.56 -14.76
CA LEU A 29 -15.51 5.10 -15.41
C LEU A 29 -15.49 3.56 -15.52
N PRO A 30 -16.47 2.93 -16.20
CA PRO A 30 -16.64 1.47 -16.20
C PRO A 30 -15.52 0.69 -16.88
N ASP A 31 -14.75 1.32 -17.78
CA ASP A 31 -13.72 0.67 -18.59
C ASP A 31 -12.30 0.77 -18.00
N MET A 32 -12.17 1.28 -16.76
CA MET A 32 -10.89 1.41 -16.07
C MET A 32 -10.61 0.21 -15.17
N SER A 33 -9.37 -0.27 -15.18
CA SER A 33 -8.86 -1.10 -14.08
C SER A 33 -8.55 -0.23 -12.87
N VAL A 34 -9.17 -0.52 -11.72
CA VAL A 34 -9.11 0.33 -10.52
C VAL A 34 -8.19 -0.29 -9.48
N GLU A 35 -7.21 0.49 -9.03
CA GLU A 35 -6.42 0.21 -7.84
C GLU A 35 -6.78 1.18 -6.72
N ILE A 36 -6.88 0.67 -5.49
CA ILE A 36 -7.04 1.50 -4.29
C ILE A 36 -5.77 1.42 -3.42
N GLU A 37 -5.16 2.57 -3.15
CA GLU A 37 -4.13 2.73 -2.13
C GLU A 37 -4.81 3.05 -0.78
N THR A 38 -4.76 2.15 0.18
CA THR A 38 -5.45 2.27 1.48
C THR A 38 -4.49 2.04 2.64
N ASN A 39 -4.72 2.66 3.79
CA ASN A 39 -3.98 2.36 5.01
C ASN A 39 -4.43 1.05 5.69
N GLY A 40 -5.53 0.45 5.21
CA GLY A 40 -6.04 -0.85 5.69
C GLY A 40 -6.89 -0.79 6.97
N THR A 41 -7.31 0.38 7.44
CA THR A 41 -8.11 0.50 8.68
C THR A 41 -9.61 0.37 8.47
N THR A 42 -10.08 0.33 7.22
CA THR A 42 -11.49 0.17 6.86
C THR A 42 -11.65 -0.84 5.71
N THR A 43 -12.88 -1.16 5.35
CA THR A 43 -13.20 -1.95 4.14
C THR A 43 -13.94 -1.11 3.12
N ALA A 44 -13.78 -1.47 1.85
CA ALA A 44 -14.54 -0.86 0.78
C ALA A 44 -16.03 -1.18 0.94
N PRO A 45 -16.93 -0.18 0.87
CA PRO A 45 -18.35 -0.45 0.76
C PRO A 45 -18.64 -1.29 -0.50
N PRO A 46 -19.67 -2.16 -0.53
CA PRO A 46 -19.90 -3.09 -1.63
C PRO A 46 -19.97 -2.44 -3.02
N ARG A 47 -20.54 -1.23 -3.12
CA ARG A 47 -20.60 -0.47 -4.39
C ARG A 47 -19.23 -0.02 -4.91
N VAL A 48 -18.27 0.19 -4.02
CA VAL A 48 -16.87 0.47 -4.37
C VAL A 48 -16.16 -0.85 -4.65
N ASP A 49 -16.28 -1.83 -3.75
CA ASP A 49 -15.55 -3.10 -3.79
C ASP A 49 -15.74 -3.87 -5.10
N ILE A 50 -16.96 -3.92 -5.64
CA ILE A 50 -17.27 -4.60 -6.91
C ILE A 50 -16.55 -3.98 -8.13
N ARG A 51 -16.02 -2.76 -7.99
CA ARG A 51 -15.29 -2.04 -9.03
C ARG A 51 -13.78 -2.08 -8.85
N VAL A 52 -13.27 -2.67 -7.76
CA VAL A 52 -11.83 -2.67 -7.46
C VAL A 52 -11.18 -3.95 -7.96
N ASP A 53 -10.15 -3.78 -8.79
CA ASP A 53 -9.32 -4.88 -9.30
C ASP A 53 -8.15 -5.20 -8.37
N GLN A 54 -7.62 -4.19 -7.65
CA GLN A 54 -6.47 -4.36 -6.75
C GLN A 54 -6.54 -3.42 -5.54
N TYR A 55 -6.17 -3.95 -4.37
CA TYR A 55 -5.87 -3.15 -3.18
C TYR A 55 -4.37 -3.13 -2.93
N ASN A 56 -3.81 -1.93 -2.75
CA ASN A 56 -2.47 -1.72 -2.21
C ASN A 56 -2.63 -1.25 -0.75
N VAL A 57 -2.60 -2.22 0.16
CA VAL A 57 -2.81 -2.01 1.60
C VAL A 57 -1.47 -1.65 2.23
N SER A 58 -1.37 -0.48 2.85
CA SER A 58 -0.16 0.03 3.50
C SER A 58 -0.41 0.28 4.99
N PRO A 59 -0.47 -0.79 5.82
CA PRO A 59 -0.61 -0.66 7.26
C PRO A 59 0.55 0.17 7.81
N LYS A 60 0.24 1.06 8.76
CA LYS A 60 1.22 1.97 9.33
C LYS A 60 1.96 1.27 10.48
N LEU A 61 3.28 1.20 10.36
CA LEU A 61 4.18 0.68 11.39
C LEU A 61 4.41 1.71 12.50
N ALA A 62 5.06 1.30 13.59
CA ALA A 62 5.27 2.15 14.77
C ALA A 62 5.96 3.50 14.46
N HIS A 63 6.96 3.52 13.57
CA HIS A 63 7.69 4.75 13.22
C HIS A 63 6.82 5.83 12.56
N SER A 64 5.63 5.47 12.07
CA SER A 64 4.68 6.44 11.49
C SER A 64 4.05 7.37 12.54
N GLY A 65 4.19 7.06 13.83
CA GLY A 65 3.53 7.77 14.93
C GLY A 65 2.03 7.47 15.09
N ASN A 66 1.47 6.53 14.33
CA ASN A 66 0.08 6.10 14.49
C ASN A 66 -0.01 5.03 15.60
N PRO A 67 -0.98 5.12 16.52
CA PRO A 67 -1.22 4.07 17.50
C PRO A 67 -1.52 2.73 16.81
N ALA A 68 -0.85 1.66 17.23
CA ALA A 68 -0.94 0.35 16.61
C ALA A 68 -2.38 -0.20 16.62
N GLU A 69 -3.13 0.05 17.68
CA GLU A 69 -4.53 -0.36 17.82
C GLU A 69 -5.46 0.28 16.78
N LEU A 70 -5.08 1.44 16.24
CA LEU A 70 -5.83 2.13 15.17
C LEU A 70 -5.31 1.77 13.78
N ALA A 71 -4.00 1.51 13.65
CA ALA A 71 -3.34 1.25 12.36
C ALA A 71 -3.33 -0.23 11.95
N LEU A 72 -3.32 -1.16 12.92
CA LEU A 72 -3.04 -2.58 12.73
C LEU A 72 -4.23 -3.44 13.20
N ILE A 73 -5.43 -3.10 12.72
CA ILE A 73 -6.68 -3.76 13.15
C ILE A 73 -6.64 -5.24 12.71
N PRO A 74 -6.61 -6.22 13.66
CA PRO A 74 -6.38 -7.63 13.33
C PRO A 74 -7.40 -8.22 12.36
N GLU A 75 -8.67 -7.81 12.50
CA GLU A 75 -9.74 -8.23 11.62
C GLU A 75 -9.51 -7.74 10.18
N ARG A 76 -9.11 -6.47 10.00
CA ARG A 76 -8.87 -5.89 8.67
C ARG A 76 -7.67 -6.54 8.00
N LEU A 77 -6.56 -6.73 8.72
CA LEU A 77 -5.37 -7.41 8.22
C LEU A 77 -5.68 -8.83 7.72
N ARG A 78 -6.51 -9.58 8.47
CA ARG A 78 -6.95 -10.93 8.08
C ARG A 78 -7.88 -10.91 6.87
N SER A 79 -8.83 -9.98 6.81
CA SER A 79 -9.73 -9.86 5.66
C SER A 79 -8.95 -9.56 4.36
N TYR A 80 -7.98 -8.64 4.42
CA TYR A 80 -7.12 -8.37 3.27
C TYR A 80 -6.14 -9.52 2.97
N SER A 81 -5.71 -10.29 3.97
CA SER A 81 -4.79 -11.41 3.72
C SER A 81 -5.43 -12.54 2.91
N ILE A 82 -6.74 -12.72 3.00
CA ILE A 82 -7.47 -13.72 2.21
C ILE A 82 -8.01 -13.19 0.87
N ASP A 83 -8.12 -11.86 0.69
CA ASP A 83 -8.53 -11.27 -0.59
C ASP A 83 -7.38 -11.38 -1.61
N PRO A 84 -7.53 -12.11 -2.73
CA PRO A 84 -6.46 -12.28 -3.72
C PRO A 84 -6.10 -10.98 -4.45
N ARG A 85 -6.96 -9.95 -4.40
CA ARG A 85 -6.72 -8.62 -5.00
C ARG A 85 -5.80 -7.75 -4.14
N ALA A 86 -5.56 -8.12 -2.88
CA ALA A 86 -4.84 -7.27 -1.94
C ALA A 86 -3.33 -7.53 -1.92
N PHE A 87 -2.54 -6.48 -1.96
CA PHE A 87 -1.09 -6.52 -1.78
C PHE A 87 -0.73 -5.64 -0.59
N PHE A 88 0.17 -6.13 0.25
CA PHE A 88 0.65 -5.40 1.42
C PHE A 88 1.93 -4.66 1.07
N LYS A 89 1.98 -3.37 1.36
CA LYS A 89 3.10 -2.48 1.05
C LYS A 89 3.52 -1.71 2.29
N PHE A 90 4.54 -2.20 2.98
CA PHE A 90 5.03 -1.58 4.21
C PHE A 90 6.10 -0.54 3.89
N VAL A 91 5.89 0.68 4.37
CA VAL A 91 6.95 1.70 4.36
C VAL A 91 7.92 1.36 5.48
N VAL A 92 9.21 1.39 5.20
CA VAL A 92 10.29 0.95 6.10
C VAL A 92 11.37 2.04 6.13
N ALA A 93 11.68 2.50 7.34
CA ALA A 93 12.67 3.53 7.61
C ALA A 93 13.98 2.96 8.20
N SER A 94 13.90 1.85 8.95
CA SER A 94 15.04 1.17 9.57
C SER A 94 14.91 -0.36 9.56
N PRO A 95 15.98 -1.12 9.86
CA PRO A 95 15.92 -2.58 9.94
C PRO A 95 14.89 -3.12 10.96
N GLU A 96 14.66 -2.40 12.06
CA GLU A 96 13.68 -2.79 13.09
C GLU A 96 12.25 -2.83 12.54
N ASP A 97 11.92 -1.97 11.57
CA ASP A 97 10.63 -2.01 10.90
C ASP A 97 10.43 -3.32 10.12
N VAL A 98 11.50 -3.91 9.59
CA VAL A 98 11.44 -5.21 8.91
C VAL A 98 11.04 -6.30 9.91
N GLU A 99 11.58 -6.25 11.13
CA GLU A 99 11.19 -7.18 12.20
C GLU A 99 9.71 -7.04 12.58
N GLU A 100 9.20 -5.81 12.66
CA GLU A 100 7.78 -5.53 12.85
C GLU A 100 6.94 -6.14 11.71
N VAL A 101 7.35 -5.94 10.46
CA VAL A 101 6.68 -6.55 9.29
C VAL A 101 6.68 -8.07 9.37
N THR A 102 7.80 -8.71 9.70
CA THR A 102 7.83 -10.18 9.81
C THR A 102 6.96 -10.69 10.95
N ALA A 103 6.84 -9.95 12.05
CA ALA A 103 5.92 -10.26 13.13
C ALA A 103 4.45 -10.19 12.66
N LEU A 104 4.07 -9.15 11.91
CA LEU A 104 2.73 -9.01 11.33
C LEU A 104 2.41 -10.12 10.33
N ILE A 105 3.38 -10.49 9.47
CA ILE A 105 3.25 -11.62 8.55
C ILE A 105 2.89 -12.90 9.31
N ARG A 106 3.61 -13.20 10.40
CA ARG A 106 3.35 -14.39 11.23
C ARG A 106 2.00 -14.30 11.94
N ALA A 107 1.69 -13.18 12.57
CA ALA A 107 0.49 -13.01 13.39
C ALA A 107 -0.83 -13.03 12.59
N HIS A 108 -0.79 -12.56 11.34
CA HIS A 108 -1.99 -12.42 10.49
C HIS A 108 -1.97 -13.28 9.23
N ALA A 109 -0.98 -14.18 9.12
CA ALA A 109 -0.78 -15.05 7.96
C ALA A 109 -0.75 -14.27 6.63
N LEU A 110 -0.07 -13.13 6.61
CA LEU A 110 0.05 -12.35 5.38
C LEU A 110 0.85 -13.16 4.35
N PRO A 111 0.35 -13.35 3.12
CA PRO A 111 1.05 -14.14 2.13
C PRO A 111 2.29 -13.39 1.65
N LYS A 112 3.48 -13.91 1.98
CA LYS A 112 4.77 -13.29 1.64
C LYS A 112 4.89 -12.91 0.16
N SER A 113 4.30 -13.70 -0.75
CA SER A 113 4.27 -13.42 -2.18
C SER A 113 3.49 -12.15 -2.57
N ARG A 114 2.70 -11.59 -1.66
CA ARG A 114 1.96 -10.33 -1.82
C ARG A 114 2.43 -9.24 -0.84
N VAL A 115 3.57 -9.43 -0.17
CA VAL A 115 4.15 -8.43 0.74
C VAL A 115 5.35 -7.76 0.09
N PHE A 116 5.34 -6.43 0.11
CA PHE A 116 6.39 -5.56 -0.42
C PHE A 116 6.91 -4.62 0.68
N LEU A 117 8.23 -4.43 0.72
CA LEU A 117 8.89 -3.39 1.49
C LEU A 117 9.16 -2.19 0.59
N MET A 118 8.85 -0.99 1.07
CA MET A 118 9.08 0.27 0.39
C MET A 118 9.98 1.15 1.27
N PRO A 119 11.10 1.70 0.76
CA PRO A 119 11.91 2.64 1.52
C PRO A 119 11.12 3.91 1.85
N GLU A 120 11.27 4.38 3.08
CA GLU A 120 10.92 5.73 3.51
C GLU A 120 11.88 6.76 2.91
N GLY A 121 11.34 7.91 2.51
CA GLY A 121 12.13 9.03 2.01
C GLY A 121 11.36 9.93 1.05
N THR A 122 11.84 11.17 0.96
CA THR A 122 11.36 12.23 0.06
C THR A 122 12.42 12.67 -0.96
N ASP A 123 13.63 12.10 -0.89
CA ASP A 123 14.71 12.36 -1.84
C ASP A 123 15.39 11.08 -2.32
N SER A 124 15.98 11.18 -3.51
CA SER A 124 16.62 10.07 -4.22
C SER A 124 17.80 9.47 -3.46
N ALA A 125 18.56 10.27 -2.71
CA ALA A 125 19.74 9.79 -1.99
C ALA A 125 19.32 8.97 -0.76
N ALA A 126 18.35 9.45 0.02
CA ALA A 126 17.80 8.75 1.16
C ALA A 126 17.16 7.40 0.76
N LEU A 127 16.39 7.38 -0.34
CA LEU A 127 15.80 6.14 -0.87
C LEU A 127 16.88 5.13 -1.26
N ARG A 128 17.91 5.54 -2.00
CA ARG A 128 19.01 4.66 -2.42
C ARG A 128 19.78 4.09 -1.23
N ALA A 129 20.09 4.93 -0.24
CA ALA A 129 20.77 4.50 0.98
C ALA A 129 19.98 3.40 1.70
N ARG A 130 18.64 3.53 1.75
CA ARG A 130 17.78 2.50 2.37
C ARG A 130 17.62 1.24 1.52
N GLN A 131 17.47 1.40 0.19
CA GLN A 131 17.35 0.27 -0.73
C GLN A 131 18.54 -0.69 -0.65
N GLN A 132 19.76 -0.17 -0.42
CA GLN A 132 20.97 -0.98 -0.33
C GLN A 132 20.86 -2.07 0.74
N TRP A 133 20.51 -1.71 1.98
CA TRP A 133 20.36 -2.69 3.05
C TRP A 133 19.02 -3.43 2.98
N MET A 134 17.94 -2.76 2.52
CA MET A 134 16.60 -3.37 2.42
C MET A 134 16.56 -4.50 1.38
N THR A 135 17.38 -4.41 0.33
CA THR A 135 17.51 -5.49 -0.66
C THR A 135 17.96 -6.78 0.01
N GLN A 136 18.98 -6.72 0.87
CA GLN A 136 19.44 -7.89 1.61
C GLN A 136 18.36 -8.44 2.54
N ALA A 137 17.67 -7.56 3.29
CA ALA A 137 16.56 -7.96 4.14
C ALA A 137 15.42 -8.65 3.35
N CYS A 138 15.08 -8.16 2.16
CA CYS A 138 14.10 -8.81 1.29
C CYS A 138 14.53 -10.23 0.91
N LEU A 139 15.80 -10.41 0.53
CA LEU A 139 16.35 -11.73 0.18
C LEU A 139 16.30 -12.69 1.37
N ASP A 140 16.74 -12.25 2.54
CA ASP A 140 16.83 -13.07 3.75
C ASP A 140 15.45 -13.54 4.23
N HIS A 141 14.42 -12.69 4.10
CA HIS A 141 13.06 -13.01 4.55
C HIS A 141 12.12 -13.56 3.46
N GLY A 142 12.57 -13.60 2.19
CA GLY A 142 11.76 -13.99 1.05
C GLY A 142 10.64 -13.00 0.74
N LEU A 143 10.94 -11.71 0.83
CA LEU A 143 10.04 -10.59 0.54
C LEU A 143 10.45 -9.88 -0.75
N ARG A 144 9.58 -8.97 -1.22
CA ARG A 144 9.84 -8.15 -2.41
C ARG A 144 10.06 -6.71 -1.99
N MET A 145 10.83 -5.99 -2.80
CA MET A 145 11.01 -4.56 -2.65
C MET A 145 10.18 -3.82 -3.71
N THR A 146 9.67 -2.65 -3.36
CA THR A 146 9.12 -1.67 -4.29
C THR A 146 9.82 -0.34 -4.10
N ASP A 147 9.79 0.50 -5.13
CA ASP A 147 10.47 1.78 -5.17
C ASP A 147 9.47 2.95 -5.15
N ARG A 148 9.95 4.14 -4.79
CA ARG A 148 9.28 5.42 -5.02
C ARG A 148 9.87 6.09 -6.23
N LEU A 149 9.78 5.43 -7.39
CA LEU A 149 10.40 5.89 -8.64
C LEU A 149 10.08 7.34 -8.99
N HIS A 150 8.87 7.81 -8.70
CA HIS A 150 8.48 9.20 -8.91
C HIS A 150 9.36 10.20 -8.14
N ILE A 151 9.86 9.86 -6.94
CA ILE A 151 10.80 10.71 -6.19
C ILE A 151 12.16 10.78 -6.90
N HIS A 152 12.62 9.68 -7.49
CA HIS A 152 13.85 9.67 -8.27
C HIS A 152 13.74 10.53 -9.54
N LEU A 153 12.56 10.55 -10.16
CA LEU A 153 12.32 11.25 -11.42
C LEU A 153 11.96 12.74 -11.24
N PHE A 154 11.16 13.06 -10.22
CA PHE A 154 10.51 14.35 -10.06
C PHE A 154 10.71 14.99 -8.68
N GLY A 155 11.42 14.32 -7.76
CA GLY A 155 11.53 14.76 -6.37
C GLY A 155 10.20 14.68 -5.62
N ASP A 156 10.15 15.33 -4.45
CA ASP A 156 8.92 15.44 -3.64
C ASP A 156 7.95 16.48 -4.20
N THR A 157 7.54 16.29 -5.46
CA THR A 157 6.70 17.21 -6.22
C THR A 157 5.29 16.65 -6.37
N ARG A 158 4.28 17.43 -6.01
CA ARG A 158 2.87 17.04 -6.17
C ARG A 158 2.45 17.07 -7.63
N GLY A 159 1.63 16.09 -8.04
CA GLY A 159 1.03 16.04 -9.38
C GLY A 159 1.98 15.57 -10.47
N THR A 160 2.98 14.75 -10.11
CA THR A 160 3.98 14.17 -11.02
C THR A 160 3.99 12.65 -10.97
#